data_AF-A1R3G1-F1
#
_entry.id   AF-A1R3G1-F1
#
_cell.length_a   1.000
_cell.length_b   1.000
_cell.length_c   1.000
_cell.angle_alpha   90.00
_cell.angle_beta   90.00
_cell.angle_gamma   90.00
#
_symmetry.space_group_name_H-M   'P 1'
#
loop_
_entity.id
_entity.type
_entity.pdbx_description
1 polymer ?
#
loop_
_entity_poly.entity_id
_entity_poly.type
_entity_poly.pdbx_seq_one_letter_code
_entity_poly.pdbx_strand_id
1 'polypeptide(L)'
;MADPKDLVDGLRYSHGSWYFNLHQTARKSFRVSAVDLSGPGLESSTWDLSYAATLLAVQSTWSKSVSETAWSPVKLGQTLRVSPSALDMPRVTLRREEPTEPNDSGWVVGPGAAADQEVLPVHDVIRRRGNLARALTLPVGARVETAGKKLVSIYAASDRFCWGVRDGLIGMEIPIRNR
;
A
#
# COMPACT_ATOMS: atom_id res chain seq x y z
N MET A 1 -16.92 -2.90 -18.29
CA MET A 1 -18.25 -3.08 -17.69
C MET A 1 -18.36 -4.57 -17.35
N ALA A 2 -18.70 -4.95 -16.13
CA ALA A 2 -18.75 -6.35 -15.72
C ALA A 2 -20.01 -7.07 -16.21
N ASP A 3 -19.91 -8.35 -16.56
CA ASP A 3 -21.04 -9.18 -16.99
C ASP A 3 -21.88 -9.58 -15.75
N PRO A 4 -23.21 -9.40 -15.76
CA PRO A 4 -24.09 -9.81 -14.67
C PRO A 4 -23.98 -11.28 -14.27
N LYS A 5 -23.48 -12.17 -15.14
CA LYS A 5 -23.27 -13.59 -14.84
C LYS A 5 -22.06 -13.85 -13.93
N ASP A 6 -21.13 -12.89 -13.82
CA ASP A 6 -19.97 -12.96 -12.92
C ASP A 6 -20.32 -12.60 -11.46
N LEU A 7 -21.58 -12.20 -11.19
CA LEU A 7 -22.05 -11.72 -9.88
C LEU A 7 -22.49 -12.82 -8.92
N VAL A 8 -22.49 -14.09 -9.36
CA VAL A 8 -23.02 -15.20 -8.56
C VAL A 8 -22.16 -15.50 -7.33
N ASP A 9 -20.86 -15.16 -7.37
CA ASP A 9 -19.94 -15.18 -6.21
C ASP A 9 -18.93 -14.01 -6.26
N GLY A 10 -19.46 -12.82 -6.52
CA GLY A 10 -18.71 -11.57 -6.32
C GLY A 10 -17.93 -11.08 -7.54
N LEU A 11 -18.28 -9.89 -8.06
CA LEU A 11 -17.40 -9.20 -9.00
C LEU A 11 -16.19 -8.65 -8.24
N ARG A 12 -14.98 -9.12 -8.60
CA ARG A 12 -13.73 -8.57 -8.07
C ARG A 12 -13.29 -7.36 -8.87
N TYR A 13 -13.10 -6.24 -8.20
CA TYR A 13 -12.49 -5.04 -8.80
C TYR A 13 -11.38 -4.49 -7.91
N SER A 14 -10.38 -3.86 -8.51
CA SER A 14 -9.32 -3.16 -7.78
C SER A 14 -9.57 -1.67 -7.76
N HIS A 15 -9.44 -1.04 -6.59
CA HIS A 15 -9.41 0.42 -6.47
C HIS A 15 -8.31 0.84 -5.50
N GLY A 16 -7.45 1.76 -5.95
CA GLY A 16 -6.21 2.07 -5.23
C GLY A 16 -5.39 0.80 -5.03
N SER A 17 -4.98 0.55 -3.79
CA SER A 17 -4.27 -0.69 -3.45
C SER A 17 -5.18 -1.89 -3.21
N TRP A 18 -6.49 -1.71 -3.07
CA TRP A 18 -7.37 -2.76 -2.56
C TRP A 18 -8.12 -3.53 -3.65
N TYR A 19 -8.36 -4.81 -3.38
CA TYR A 19 -9.35 -5.62 -4.09
C TYR A 19 -10.65 -5.67 -3.28
N PHE A 20 -11.75 -5.38 -3.95
CA PHE A 20 -13.10 -5.42 -3.42
C PHE A 20 -13.89 -6.49 -4.17
N ASN A 21 -14.76 -7.20 -3.45
CA ASN A 21 -15.70 -8.14 -4.05
C ASN A 21 -17.13 -7.62 -3.84
N LEU A 22 -17.86 -7.46 -4.94
CA LEU A 22 -19.25 -7.00 -4.96
C LEU A 22 -20.20 -8.19 -4.99
N HIS A 23 -20.88 -8.44 -3.88
CA HIS A 23 -21.79 -9.57 -3.72
C HIS A 23 -23.23 -9.13 -3.95
N GLN A 24 -23.96 -9.86 -4.78
CA GLN A 24 -25.41 -9.67 -4.89
C GLN A 24 -26.09 -10.26 -3.64
N THR A 25 -26.95 -9.47 -2.99
CA THR A 25 -27.76 -9.95 -1.86
C THR A 25 -29.22 -10.16 -2.29
N ALA A 26 -30.13 -10.37 -1.34
CA ALA A 26 -31.55 -10.53 -1.63
C ALA A 26 -32.10 -9.36 -2.48
N ARG A 27 -32.94 -9.68 -3.48
CA ARG A 27 -33.59 -8.78 -4.47
C ARG A 27 -32.96 -7.37 -4.61
N LYS A 28 -32.05 -7.24 -5.58
CA LYS A 28 -31.52 -5.98 -6.15
C LYS A 28 -30.62 -5.14 -5.23
N SER A 29 -30.22 -5.63 -4.05
CA SER A 29 -29.15 -4.98 -3.29
C SER A 29 -27.79 -5.65 -3.54
N PHE A 30 -26.73 -4.86 -3.37
CA PHE A 30 -25.36 -5.32 -3.39
C PHE A 30 -24.68 -5.01 -2.06
N ARG A 31 -23.77 -5.88 -1.65
CA ARG A 31 -22.89 -5.67 -0.50
C ARG A 31 -21.44 -5.76 -0.97
N VAL A 32 -20.60 -4.89 -0.44
CA VAL A 32 -19.16 -4.89 -0.73
C VAL A 32 -18.40 -5.54 0.41
N SER A 33 -17.46 -6.41 0.07
CA SER A 33 -16.39 -6.90 0.94
C SER A 33 -15.04 -6.45 0.40
N ALA A 34 -14.01 -6.44 1.24
CA ALA A 34 -12.63 -6.28 0.82
C ALA A 34 -11.86 -7.58 1.04
N VAL A 35 -10.70 -7.72 0.41
CA VAL A 35 -9.76 -8.79 0.78
C VAL A 35 -9.43 -8.71 2.28
N ASP A 36 -9.35 -9.85 2.94
CA ASP A 36 -8.88 -9.94 4.33
C ASP A 36 -7.38 -10.24 4.35
N LEU A 37 -6.58 -9.23 4.65
CA LEU A 37 -5.11 -9.36 4.71
C LEU A 37 -4.61 -10.10 5.96
N SER A 38 -5.48 -10.43 6.91
CA SER A 38 -5.13 -11.32 8.03
C SER A 38 -5.24 -12.80 7.65
N GLY A 39 -6.08 -13.12 6.67
CA GLY A 39 -6.28 -14.47 6.14
C GLY A 39 -5.21 -14.91 5.15
N PRO A 40 -5.23 -16.19 4.73
CA PRO A 40 -4.37 -16.66 3.65
C PRO A 40 -4.79 -16.01 2.32
N GLY A 41 -3.79 -15.51 1.59
CA GLY A 41 -3.93 -15.10 0.19
C GLY A 41 -4.89 -13.93 -0.09
N LEU A 42 -5.34 -13.84 -1.34
CA LEU A 42 -6.26 -12.80 -1.86
C LEU A 42 -7.71 -13.31 -2.00
N GLU A 43 -7.93 -14.58 -1.69
CA GLU A 43 -9.22 -15.25 -1.67
C GLU A 43 -10.00 -14.94 -0.38
N SER A 44 -9.30 -14.71 0.73
CA SER A 44 -9.89 -14.33 2.00
C SER A 44 -10.59 -12.97 1.88
N SER A 45 -11.80 -12.86 2.43
CA SER A 45 -12.61 -11.65 2.33
C SER A 45 -13.22 -11.26 3.69
N THR A 46 -13.30 -9.96 3.94
CA THR A 46 -13.91 -9.39 5.14
C THR A 46 -14.98 -8.37 4.79
N TRP A 47 -16.02 -8.32 5.63
CA TRP A 47 -17.08 -7.30 5.57
C TRP A 47 -16.74 -6.04 6.36
N ASP A 48 -15.69 -6.07 7.18
CA ASP A 48 -15.17 -4.88 7.86
C ASP A 48 -14.26 -4.10 6.90
N LEU A 49 -14.80 -3.00 6.38
CA LEU A 49 -14.11 -2.15 5.41
C LEU A 49 -13.25 -1.08 6.07
N SER A 50 -13.18 -0.99 7.41
CA SER A 50 -12.55 0.13 8.13
C SER A 50 -11.07 0.30 7.76
N TYR A 51 -10.35 -0.80 7.66
CA TYR A 51 -8.93 -0.78 7.31
C TYR A 51 -8.71 -0.39 5.84
N ALA A 52 -9.51 -0.95 4.92
CA ALA A 52 -9.47 -0.60 3.51
C ALA A 52 -9.83 0.88 3.27
N ALA A 53 -10.89 1.37 3.91
CA ALA A 53 -11.33 2.76 3.83
C ALA A 53 -10.28 3.74 4.37
N THR A 54 -9.61 3.40 5.48
CA THR A 54 -8.51 4.21 6.03
C THR A 54 -7.37 4.36 5.04
N LEU A 55 -6.96 3.26 4.39
CA LEU A 55 -5.88 3.30 3.40
C LEU A 55 -6.30 4.02 2.13
N LEU A 56 -7.54 3.83 1.65
CA LEU A 56 -8.07 4.57 0.52
C LEU A 56 -8.13 6.08 0.79
N ALA A 57 -8.50 6.50 2.01
CA ALA A 57 -8.47 7.90 2.40
C ALA A 57 -7.04 8.46 2.36
N VAL A 58 -6.07 7.72 2.91
CA VAL A 58 -4.64 8.07 2.84
C VAL A 58 -4.18 8.18 1.37
N GLN A 59 -4.52 7.19 0.53
CA GLN A 59 -4.25 7.22 -0.92
C GLN A 59 -4.84 8.42 -1.64
N SER A 60 -6.09 8.75 -1.34
CA SER A 60 -6.79 9.89 -1.94
C SER A 60 -6.16 11.21 -1.54
N THR A 61 -5.59 11.31 -0.34
CA THR A 61 -4.79 12.46 0.06
C THR A 61 -3.50 12.53 -0.76
N TRP A 62 -2.79 11.40 -0.92
CA TRP A 62 -1.56 11.36 -1.72
C TRP A 62 -1.75 11.74 -3.18
N SER A 63 -2.77 11.17 -3.83
CA SER A 63 -3.04 11.41 -5.24
C SER A 63 -3.36 12.87 -5.54
N LYS A 64 -3.88 13.62 -4.56
CA LYS A 64 -4.17 15.06 -4.70
C LYS A 64 -2.94 15.95 -4.49
N SER A 65 -1.92 15.46 -3.78
CA SER A 65 -0.75 16.27 -3.39
C SER A 65 0.49 16.02 -4.25
N VAL A 66 0.48 14.98 -5.09
CA VAL A 66 1.56 14.62 -6.01
C VAL A 66 1.05 14.81 -7.44
N SER A 67 1.91 15.19 -8.38
CA SER A 67 1.53 15.25 -9.80
C SER A 67 1.05 13.89 -10.29
N GLU A 68 -0.04 13.85 -11.06
CA GLU A 68 -0.68 12.61 -11.55
C GLU A 68 0.29 11.66 -12.27
N THR A 69 1.31 12.18 -12.94
CA THR A 69 2.32 11.40 -13.67
C THR A 69 3.32 10.65 -12.78
N ALA A 70 3.39 10.94 -11.48
CA ALA A 70 4.38 10.35 -10.57
C ALA A 70 3.78 9.36 -9.56
N TRP A 71 2.45 9.16 -9.58
CA TRP A 71 1.75 8.35 -8.60
C TRP A 71 0.99 7.19 -9.23
N SER A 72 1.37 5.96 -8.88
CA SER A 72 0.63 4.74 -9.20
C SER A 72 0.35 3.92 -7.93
N PRO A 73 -0.88 3.45 -7.72
CA PRO A 73 -1.20 2.63 -6.56
C PRO A 73 -0.57 1.25 -6.70
N VAL A 74 0.04 0.75 -5.62
CA VAL A 74 0.54 -0.63 -5.56
C VAL A 74 -0.63 -1.57 -5.39
N LYS A 75 -0.79 -2.52 -6.30
CA LYS A 75 -1.84 -3.55 -6.19
C LYS A 75 -1.37 -4.69 -5.29
N LEU A 76 -2.29 -5.31 -4.54
CA LEU A 76 -1.97 -6.44 -3.66
C LEU A 76 -1.41 -7.67 -4.40
N GLY A 77 -1.67 -7.79 -5.70
CA GLY A 77 -1.14 -8.84 -6.57
C GLY A 77 0.26 -8.56 -7.12
N GLN A 78 0.81 -7.36 -6.91
CA GLN A 78 2.20 -7.06 -7.26
C GLN A 78 3.16 -7.64 -6.22
N THR A 79 4.44 -7.70 -6.57
CA THR A 79 5.54 -8.15 -5.71
C THR A 79 6.40 -6.98 -5.25
N LEU A 80 7.17 -7.22 -4.19
CA LEU A 80 8.19 -6.31 -3.70
C LEU A 80 9.41 -7.09 -3.24
N ARG A 81 10.57 -6.44 -3.15
CA ARG A 81 11.83 -7.06 -2.71
C ARG A 81 12.04 -6.86 -1.22
N VAL A 82 12.41 -7.90 -0.50
CA VAL A 82 12.62 -7.89 0.96
C VAL A 82 14.00 -8.44 1.28
N SER A 83 14.81 -7.64 1.97
CA SER A 83 16.09 -8.12 2.49
C SER A 83 15.85 -9.13 3.63
N PRO A 84 16.74 -10.12 3.82
CA PRO A 84 16.57 -11.12 4.87
C PRO A 84 16.33 -10.50 6.25
N SER A 85 15.39 -11.07 7.00
CA SER A 85 15.01 -10.60 8.34
C SER A 85 14.53 -9.14 8.44
N ALA A 86 14.40 -8.41 7.33
CA ALA A 86 14.05 -7.00 7.37
C ALA A 86 12.67 -6.79 8.01
N LEU A 87 11.71 -7.69 7.78
CA LEU A 87 10.37 -7.60 8.38
C LEU A 87 10.37 -7.89 9.89
N ASP A 88 11.39 -8.55 10.42
CA ASP A 88 11.51 -8.89 11.85
C ASP A 88 12.23 -7.78 12.65
N MET A 89 12.86 -6.83 11.98
CA MET A 89 13.61 -5.76 12.63
C MET A 89 12.68 -4.77 13.36
N PRO A 90 13.07 -4.26 14.55
CA PRO A 90 12.30 -3.24 15.25
C PRO A 90 12.09 -1.98 14.39
N ARG A 91 13.09 -1.63 13.58
CA ARG A 91 13.03 -0.58 12.57
C ARG A 91 13.09 -1.16 11.18
N VAL A 92 12.19 -0.69 10.31
CA VAL A 92 12.13 -1.13 8.91
C VAL A 92 12.22 0.06 8.00
N THR A 93 13.19 -0.02 7.09
CA THR A 93 13.36 0.95 6.02
C THR A 93 12.70 0.42 4.75
N LEU A 94 12.08 1.33 4.01
CA LEU A 94 11.50 1.05 2.71
C LEU A 94 11.96 2.13 1.74
N ARG A 95 12.18 1.74 0.49
CA ARG A 95 12.34 2.69 -0.62
C ARG A 95 11.54 2.23 -1.81
N ARG A 96 10.91 3.17 -2.52
CA ARG A 96 10.23 2.90 -3.77
C ARG A 96 11.11 3.31 -4.93
N GLU A 97 11.53 2.36 -5.73
CA GLU A 97 12.27 2.53 -6.97
C GLU A 97 11.32 2.51 -8.16
N GLU A 98 11.84 2.83 -9.34
CA GLU A 98 11.12 2.59 -10.58
C GLU A 98 10.90 1.07 -10.76
N PRO A 99 9.66 0.61 -10.96
CA PRO A 99 9.39 -0.78 -11.26
C PRO A 99 10.11 -1.23 -12.52
N THR A 100 10.78 -2.38 -12.47
CA THR A 100 11.50 -2.90 -13.64
C THR A 100 10.66 -3.86 -14.48
N GLU A 101 9.58 -4.41 -13.91
CA GLU A 101 8.70 -5.40 -14.53
C GLU A 101 7.22 -5.08 -14.26
N PRO A 102 6.28 -5.58 -15.08
CA PRO A 102 4.84 -5.31 -14.90
C PRO A 102 4.28 -5.69 -13.52
N ASN A 103 4.80 -6.75 -12.91
CA ASN A 103 4.35 -7.23 -11.59
C ASN A 103 5.18 -6.66 -10.43
N ASP A 104 6.26 -5.96 -10.69
CA ASP A 104 7.07 -5.32 -9.67
C ASP A 104 6.35 -4.05 -9.18
N SER A 105 6.27 -3.87 -7.86
CA SER A 105 5.74 -2.64 -7.25
C SER A 105 6.78 -1.51 -7.15
N GLY A 106 8.07 -1.84 -7.35
CA GLY A 106 9.23 -0.98 -7.14
C GLY A 106 9.64 -0.88 -5.67
N TRP A 107 8.89 -1.47 -4.73
CA TRP A 107 9.24 -1.40 -3.31
C TRP A 107 10.39 -2.35 -2.95
N VAL A 108 11.30 -1.81 -2.15
CA VAL A 108 12.39 -2.56 -1.53
C VAL A 108 12.34 -2.33 -0.02
N VAL A 109 12.30 -3.42 0.74
CA VAL A 109 12.26 -3.44 2.20
C VAL A 109 13.63 -3.85 2.74
N GLY A 110 14.18 -3.06 3.65
CA GLY A 110 15.52 -3.24 4.19
C GLY A 110 16.62 -2.57 3.35
N PRO A 111 17.90 -2.88 3.60
CA PRO A 111 19.04 -2.30 2.90
C PRO A 111 19.01 -2.74 1.43
N GLY A 112 18.65 -1.83 0.53
CA GLY A 112 18.26 -2.25 -0.82
C GLY A 112 19.39 -2.68 -1.77
N ALA A 113 20.62 -2.92 -1.30
CA ALA A 113 21.70 -3.52 -2.10
C ALA A 113 22.04 -4.96 -1.67
N ALA A 114 21.20 -5.58 -0.83
CA ALA A 114 21.41 -6.96 -0.40
C ALA A 114 21.29 -7.93 -1.59
N ALA A 115 22.27 -8.82 -1.76
CA ALA A 115 22.33 -9.78 -2.87
C ALA A 115 21.32 -10.95 -2.72
N ASP A 116 20.74 -11.11 -1.53
CA ASP A 116 19.87 -12.20 -1.11
C ASP A 116 18.43 -11.73 -0.82
N GLN A 117 17.97 -10.70 -1.54
CA GLN A 117 16.60 -10.23 -1.44
C GLN A 117 15.59 -11.28 -1.92
N GLU A 118 14.58 -11.51 -1.10
CA GLU A 118 13.41 -12.32 -1.44
C GLU A 118 12.38 -11.45 -2.21
N VAL A 119 11.74 -12.03 -3.22
CA VAL A 119 10.60 -11.39 -3.91
C VAL A 119 9.32 -11.93 -3.29
N LEU A 120 8.57 -11.05 -2.61
CA LEU A 120 7.34 -11.41 -1.90
C LEU A 120 6.12 -10.71 -2.47
N PRO A 121 4.95 -11.36 -2.49
CA PRO A 121 3.69 -10.67 -2.77
C PRO A 121 3.42 -9.55 -1.76
N VAL A 122 2.88 -8.43 -2.23
CA VAL A 122 2.56 -7.28 -1.39
C VAL A 122 1.61 -7.65 -0.25
N HIS A 123 0.58 -8.46 -0.52
CA HIS A 123 -0.38 -8.87 0.51
C HIS A 123 0.26 -9.69 1.64
N ASP A 124 1.25 -10.54 1.34
CA ASP A 124 1.98 -11.31 2.35
C ASP A 124 2.81 -10.41 3.26
N VAL A 125 3.43 -9.38 2.68
CA VAL A 125 4.22 -8.41 3.45
C VAL A 125 3.31 -7.60 4.37
N ILE A 126 2.13 -7.18 3.89
CA ILE A 126 1.15 -6.48 4.73
C ILE A 126 0.62 -7.42 5.82
N ARG A 127 0.33 -8.68 5.51
CA ARG A 127 -0.11 -9.67 6.51
C ARG A 127 0.91 -9.84 7.64
N ARG A 128 2.20 -9.96 7.29
CA ARG A 128 3.31 -10.07 8.26
C ARG A 128 3.53 -8.76 9.02
N ARG A 129 3.36 -7.61 8.37
CA ARG A 129 3.64 -6.29 8.94
C ARG A 129 2.64 -5.22 8.48
N GLY A 130 1.44 -5.25 9.06
CA GLY A 130 0.28 -4.46 8.62
C GLY A 130 0.46 -2.94 8.59
N ASN A 131 1.39 -2.38 9.37
CA ASN A 131 1.65 -0.96 9.33
C ASN A 131 2.35 -0.50 8.04
N LEU A 132 2.97 -1.42 7.28
CA LEU A 132 3.62 -1.09 6.02
C LEU A 132 2.62 -0.73 4.91
N ALA A 133 1.36 -1.16 5.00
CA ALA A 133 0.36 -0.87 3.98
C ALA A 133 0.21 0.63 3.70
N ARG A 134 0.38 1.48 4.72
CA ARG A 134 0.36 2.95 4.58
C ARG A 134 1.60 3.48 3.84
N ALA A 135 2.76 2.85 4.01
CA ALA A 135 3.97 3.24 3.29
C ALA A 135 3.86 2.88 1.80
N LEU A 136 3.29 1.71 1.49
CA LEU A 136 3.18 1.20 0.13
C LEU A 136 2.30 2.04 -0.81
N THR A 137 1.55 3.00 -0.26
CA THR A 137 0.74 3.95 -1.03
C THR A 137 1.53 5.14 -1.60
N LEU A 138 2.79 5.32 -1.18
CA LEU A 138 3.62 6.47 -1.52
C LEU A 138 4.22 6.35 -2.93
N PRO A 139 4.49 7.47 -3.63
CA PRO A 139 4.99 7.47 -5.01
C PRO A 139 6.42 6.93 -5.15
N VAL A 140 6.86 6.73 -6.40
CA VAL A 140 8.25 6.36 -6.70
C VAL A 140 9.22 7.41 -6.16
N GLY A 141 10.38 6.97 -5.69
CA GLY A 141 11.43 7.75 -5.03
C GLY A 141 11.18 8.01 -3.55
N ALA A 142 10.02 7.61 -3.00
CA ALA A 142 9.76 7.70 -1.57
C ALA A 142 10.72 6.82 -0.76
N ARG A 143 11.14 7.31 0.41
CA ARG A 143 11.85 6.52 1.42
C ARG A 143 11.13 6.63 2.75
N VAL A 144 10.99 5.52 3.46
CA VAL A 144 10.21 5.43 4.69
C VAL A 144 11.01 4.71 5.75
N GLU A 145 10.96 5.19 6.99
CA GLU A 145 11.33 4.41 8.17
C GLU A 145 10.09 4.14 9.02
N THR A 146 9.98 2.93 9.55
CA THR A 146 9.00 2.56 10.57
C THR A 146 9.71 2.08 11.84
N ALA A 147 9.10 2.34 13.00
CA ALA A 147 9.52 1.77 14.28
C ALA A 147 8.31 1.08 14.92
N GLY A 148 8.36 -0.25 15.01
CA GLY A 148 7.20 -1.07 15.37
C GLY A 148 6.03 -0.77 14.43
N LYS A 149 4.90 -0.31 14.99
CA LYS A 149 3.67 0.03 14.26
C LYS A 149 3.63 1.47 13.72
N LYS A 150 4.58 2.33 14.09
CA LYS A 150 4.57 3.75 13.73
C LYS A 150 5.42 3.98 12.48
N LEU A 151 4.91 4.82 11.56
CA LEU A 151 5.75 5.47 10.56
C LEU A 151 6.57 6.55 11.29
N VAL A 152 7.86 6.64 11.00
CA VAL A 152 8.81 7.52 11.72
C VAL A 152 9.25 8.66 10.82
N SER A 153 9.54 8.37 9.56
CA SER A 153 9.96 9.38 8.59
C SER A 153 9.52 8.99 7.19
N ILE A 154 9.21 10.01 6.39
CA ILE A 154 8.91 9.88 4.96
C ILE A 154 9.69 10.95 4.21
N TYR A 155 10.58 10.53 3.33
CA TYR A 155 11.34 11.39 2.44
C TYR A 155 10.74 11.30 1.05
N ALA A 156 10.42 12.45 0.44
CA ALA A 156 9.92 12.49 -0.93
C ALA A 156 11.06 12.29 -1.94
N ALA A 157 10.68 11.91 -3.16
CA ALA A 157 11.60 11.78 -4.30
C ALA A 157 12.24 13.10 -4.74
N SER A 158 11.64 14.24 -4.37
CA SER A 158 12.18 15.57 -4.67
C SER A 158 12.42 16.33 -3.37
N ASP A 159 13.56 17.03 -3.26
CA ASP A 159 13.95 17.88 -2.12
C ASP A 159 12.98 19.06 -1.85
N ARG A 160 11.82 19.08 -2.50
CA ARG A 160 10.80 20.12 -2.36
C ARG A 160 9.81 19.84 -1.24
N PHE A 161 9.73 18.61 -0.72
CA PHE A 161 8.77 18.24 0.32
C PHE A 161 9.36 17.25 1.34
N CYS A 162 9.37 17.64 2.62
CA CYS A 162 9.71 16.75 3.74
C CYS A 162 8.42 16.39 4.47
N TRP A 163 8.01 15.13 4.47
CA TRP A 163 6.69 14.75 5.02
C TRP A 163 6.87 14.23 6.44
N GLY A 164 6.37 15.00 7.42
CA GLY A 164 6.40 14.63 8.84
C GLY A 164 5.33 13.59 9.19
N VAL A 165 5.67 12.68 10.09
CA VAL A 165 4.68 11.82 10.75
C VAL A 165 4.40 12.41 12.13
N ARG A 166 3.17 12.90 12.33
CA ARG A 166 2.71 13.42 13.64
C ARG A 166 1.60 12.53 14.17
N ASP A 167 1.80 11.98 15.37
CA ASP A 167 0.83 11.09 16.04
C ASP A 167 0.39 9.86 15.23
N GLY A 168 1.26 9.37 14.33
CA GLY A 168 0.95 8.23 13.45
C GLY A 168 0.00 8.56 12.29
N LEU A 169 -0.40 9.83 12.16
CA LEU A 169 -1.01 10.39 10.97
C LEU A 169 0.09 10.91 10.06
N ILE A 170 -0.06 10.66 8.76
CA ILE A 170 0.87 11.19 7.79
C ILE A 170 0.38 12.58 7.39
N GLY A 171 1.18 13.60 7.68
CA GLY A 171 0.91 14.99 7.34
C GLY A 171 1.87 15.49 6.28
N MET A 172 1.39 16.35 5.39
CA MET A 172 2.28 17.17 4.57
C MET A 172 2.88 18.26 5.45
N GLU A 173 4.19 18.19 5.68
CA GLU A 173 4.92 19.35 6.16
C GLU A 173 5.55 20.02 4.93
N ILE A 174 5.11 21.24 4.62
CA ILE A 174 5.77 22.03 3.58
C ILE A 174 6.97 22.67 4.27
N PRO A 175 8.22 22.37 3.87
CA PRO A 175 9.38 23.02 4.46
C PRO A 175 9.25 24.53 4.19
N ILE A 176 9.11 25.31 5.27
CA ILE A 176 9.15 26.76 5.19
C ILE A 176 10.58 27.09 4.76
N ARG A 177 10.75 27.61 3.54
CA ARG A 177 12.03 28.20 3.14
C ARG A 177 12.27 29.39 4.07
N ASN A 178 13.16 29.23 5.03
CA ASN A 178 13.78 30.38 5.68
C ASN A 178 14.47 31.18 4.57
N ARG A 179 13.94 32.39 4.32
CA ARG A 179 14.60 33.39 3.48
C ARG A 179 15.79 33.97 4.24
#